data_AF-A0A8T7K3Q1-F1
#
_entry.id   AF-A0A8T7K3Q1-F1
#
_cell.length_a   1.000
_cell.length_b   1.000
_cell.length_c   1.000
_cell.angle_alpha   90.00
_cell.angle_beta   90.00
_cell.angle_gamma   90.00
#
_symmetry.space_group_name_H-M   'P 1'
#
loop_
_entity.id
_entity.type
_entity.pdbx_description
1 polymer ?
#
loop_
_entity_poly.entity_id
_entity_poly.type
_entity_poly.pdbx_seq_one_letter_code
_entity_poly.pdbx_strand_id
1 'polypeptide(L)'
;MAEHCTIQYDHYYDEFGSQFVLVAVYDDGRAIDELWSNSASLDDEQEVQRFGSAQLQKALTQMQRDGWQIEASEEQRSLETVPASEHVVYRLFKKL
;
A
#
# COMPACT_ATOMS: atom_id res chain seq x y z
N MET A 1 24.25 1.43 11.90
CA MET A 1 22.85 1.50 12.36
C MET A 1 21.98 1.07 11.19
N ALA A 2 20.86 0.40 11.40
CA ALA A 2 19.95 0.07 10.31
C ALA A 2 18.85 1.13 10.23
N GLU A 3 18.57 1.62 9.03
CA GLU A 3 17.42 2.48 8.76
C GLU A 3 16.19 1.61 8.52
N HIS A 4 14.99 2.08 8.91
CA HIS A 4 13.74 1.36 8.74
C HIS A 4 12.72 2.23 8.03
N CYS A 5 11.98 1.63 7.11
CA CYS A 5 10.85 2.28 6.47
C CYS A 5 9.70 1.28 6.34
N THR A 6 8.52 1.78 6.02
CA THR A 6 7.32 0.97 5.86
C THR A 6 6.62 1.33 4.56
N ILE A 7 6.15 0.34 3.81
CA ILE A 7 5.22 0.56 2.69
C ILE A 7 3.88 -0.03 3.09
N GLN A 8 2.85 0.79 3.09
CA GLN A 8 1.46 0.41 3.34
C GLN A 8 0.70 0.36 2.02
N TYR A 9 -0.10 -0.67 1.85
CA TYR A 9 -1.08 -0.82 0.79
C TYR A 9 -2.45 -1.05 1.42
N ASP A 10 -3.40 -0.15 1.16
CA ASP A 10 -4.80 -0.32 1.54
C ASP A 10 -5.65 -0.44 0.30
N HIS A 11 -6.58 -1.37 0.35
CA HIS A 11 -7.66 -1.49 -0.59
C HIS A 11 -8.95 -1.66 0.21
N TYR A 12 -9.89 -0.73 0.11
CA TYR A 12 -11.11 -0.78 0.91
C TYR A 12 -12.33 -0.25 0.15
N TYR A 13 -13.49 -0.67 0.61
CA TYR A 13 -14.80 -0.23 0.14
C TYR A 13 -15.47 0.59 1.24
N ASP A 14 -16.05 1.73 0.89
CA ASP A 14 -16.86 2.50 1.84
C ASP A 14 -18.27 1.89 2.01
N GLU A 15 -19.08 2.53 2.86
CA GLU A 15 -20.48 2.11 3.11
C GLU A 15 -21.41 2.24 1.89
N PHE A 16 -21.00 3.00 0.88
CA PHE A 16 -21.73 3.20 -0.37
C PHE A 16 -21.23 2.29 -1.50
N GLY A 17 -20.23 1.43 -1.23
CA GLY A 17 -19.61 0.54 -2.20
C GLY A 17 -18.55 1.20 -3.09
N SER A 18 -18.16 2.44 -2.80
CA SER A 18 -17.05 3.08 -3.51
C SER A 18 -15.74 2.45 -3.10
N GLN A 19 -14.90 2.15 -4.08
CA GLN A 19 -13.63 1.48 -3.88
C GLN A 19 -12.50 2.51 -3.81
N PHE A 20 -11.56 2.28 -2.91
CA PHE A 20 -10.41 3.13 -2.67
C PHE A 20 -9.15 2.30 -2.59
N VAL A 21 -8.05 2.85 -3.08
CA VAL A 21 -6.74 2.26 -2.95
C VAL A 21 -5.73 3.31 -2.51
N LEU A 22 -4.83 2.94 -1.59
CA LEU A 22 -3.74 3.76 -1.09
C LEU A 22 -2.45 2.96 -1.10
N VAL A 23 -1.38 3.57 -1.57
CA VAL A 23 0.00 3.12 -1.38
C VAL A 23 0.74 4.26 -0.70
N ALA A 24 1.29 4.02 0.49
CA ALA A 24 2.01 5.03 1.25
C ALA A 24 3.37 4.50 1.72
N VAL A 25 4.40 5.34 1.63
CA VAL A 25 5.74 5.06 2.14
C VAL A 25 5.97 5.90 3.39
N TYR A 26 6.36 5.26 4.48
CA TYR A 26 6.65 5.88 5.76
C TYR A 26 8.12 5.75 6.12
N ASP A 27 8.71 6.84 6.60
CA ASP A 27 10.02 6.89 7.26
C ASP A 27 9.83 7.34 8.70
N ASP A 28 10.24 6.49 9.65
CA ASP A 28 10.06 6.71 11.11
C ASP A 28 8.64 7.17 11.50
N GLY A 29 7.62 6.55 10.89
CA GLY A 29 6.20 6.84 11.15
C GLY A 29 5.66 8.11 10.47
N ARG A 30 6.45 8.79 9.63
CA ARG A 30 5.99 9.92 8.80
C ARG A 30 5.81 9.49 7.36
N ALA A 31 4.65 9.77 6.77
CA ALA A 31 4.44 9.55 5.34
C ALA A 31 5.34 10.49 4.54
N ILE A 32 6.16 9.92 3.66
CA ILE A 32 7.09 10.64 2.78
C ILE A 32 6.67 10.55 1.30
N ASP A 33 5.83 9.58 0.96
CA ASP A 33 5.21 9.44 -0.36
C ASP A 33 3.83 8.79 -0.20
N GLU A 34 2.83 9.28 -0.92
CA GLU A 34 1.45 8.80 -0.86
C GLU A 34 0.82 8.85 -2.25
N LEU A 35 0.22 7.73 -2.66
CA LEU A 35 -0.48 7.56 -3.92
C LEU A 35 -1.82 6.91 -3.64
N TRP A 36 -2.92 7.57 -4.01
CA TRP A 36 -4.25 7.03 -3.85
C TRP A 36 -5.09 7.21 -5.11
N SER A 37 -6.06 6.31 -5.29
CA SER A 37 -7.06 6.37 -6.36
C SER A 37 -8.38 5.79 -5.85
N ASN A 38 -9.46 6.05 -6.57
CA ASN A 38 -10.79 5.55 -6.23
C ASN A 38 -11.65 5.27 -7.48
N SER A 39 -12.79 4.61 -7.26
CA SER A 39 -13.78 4.29 -8.31
C SER A 39 -14.51 5.52 -8.89
N ALA A 40 -14.26 6.73 -8.37
CA ALA A 40 -14.73 7.98 -8.99
C ALA A 40 -13.72 8.54 -9.99
N SER A 41 -12.46 8.13 -9.90
CA SER A 41 -11.36 8.55 -10.78
C SER A 41 -11.10 7.55 -11.91
N LEU A 42 -11.63 6.34 -11.80
CA LEU A 42 -11.48 5.23 -12.74
C LEU A 42 -12.85 4.58 -12.95
N ASP A 43 -13.22 4.29 -14.19
CA ASP A 43 -14.57 3.85 -14.57
C ASP A 43 -14.85 2.36 -14.24
N ASP A 44 -13.85 1.61 -13.77
CA ASP A 44 -13.94 0.17 -13.47
C ASP A 44 -13.21 -0.17 -12.14
N GLU A 45 -13.89 -0.92 -11.27
CA GLU A 45 -13.34 -1.38 -9.99
C GLU A 45 -12.07 -2.23 -10.16
N GLN A 46 -11.98 -3.00 -11.24
CA GLN A 46 -10.79 -3.76 -11.57
C GLN A 46 -9.61 -2.84 -11.91
N GLU A 47 -9.87 -1.66 -12.47
CA GLU A 47 -8.81 -0.68 -12.78
C GLU A 47 -8.25 -0.06 -11.50
N VAL A 48 -9.08 0.22 -10.49
CA VAL A 48 -8.62 0.74 -9.19
C VAL A 48 -7.67 -0.26 -8.52
N GLN A 49 -8.06 -1.55 -8.47
CA GLN A 49 -7.22 -2.58 -7.87
C GLN A 49 -5.91 -2.77 -8.65
N ARG A 50 -5.97 -2.79 -9.99
CA ARG A 50 -4.78 -2.91 -10.85
C ARG A 50 -3.84 -1.72 -10.68
N PHE A 51 -4.39 -0.50 -10.61
CA PHE A 51 -3.62 0.72 -10.35
C PHE A 51 -2.87 0.60 -9.03
N GLY A 52 -3.57 0.25 -7.95
CA GLY A 52 -2.97 0.09 -6.62
C GLY A 52 -1.85 -0.95 -6.59
N SER A 53 -2.12 -2.13 -7.16
CA SER A 53 -1.16 -3.24 -7.24
C SER A 53 0.09 -2.83 -8.03
N ALA A 54 -0.09 -2.10 -9.13
CA ALA A 54 1.01 -1.59 -9.94
C ALA A 54 1.85 -0.54 -9.19
N GLN A 55 1.21 0.38 -8.45
CA GLN A 55 1.94 1.36 -7.64
C GLN A 55 2.69 0.70 -6.49
N LEU A 56 2.08 -0.28 -5.80
CA LEU A 56 2.76 -1.05 -4.75
C LEU A 56 4.00 -1.75 -5.31
N GLN A 57 3.88 -2.45 -6.43
CA GLN A 57 5.01 -3.14 -7.06
C GLN A 57 6.11 -2.16 -7.46
N LYS A 58 5.75 -0.99 -7.99
CA LYS A 58 6.69 0.07 -8.34
C LYS A 58 7.44 0.58 -7.10
N ALA A 59 6.73 0.87 -6.01
CA ALA A 59 7.32 1.32 -4.75
C ALA A 59 8.29 0.27 -4.17
N LEU A 60 7.87 -0.99 -4.08
CA LEU A 60 8.72 -2.09 -3.60
C LEU A 60 9.98 -2.26 -4.46
N THR A 61 9.82 -2.24 -5.78
CA THR A 61 10.95 -2.37 -6.72
C THR A 61 11.93 -1.21 -6.58
N GLN A 62 11.42 0.02 -6.40
CA GLN A 62 12.25 1.20 -6.20
C GLN A 62 13.04 1.09 -4.89
N MET A 63 12.38 0.75 -3.78
CA MET A 63 13.04 0.59 -2.49
C MET A 63 14.12 -0.50 -2.53
N GLN A 64 13.85 -1.63 -3.20
CA GLN A 64 14.85 -2.68 -3.39
C GLN A 64 16.06 -2.20 -4.20
N ARG A 65 15.85 -1.40 -5.25
CA ARG A 65 16.96 -0.79 -6.03
C ARG A 65 17.80 0.18 -5.19
N ASP A 66 17.16 0.87 -4.26
CA ASP A 66 17.82 1.80 -3.33
C ASP A 66 18.51 1.07 -2.15
N GLY A 67 18.52 -0.26 -2.16
CA GLY A 67 19.24 -1.11 -1.22
C GLY A 67 18.42 -1.51 0.02
N TRP A 68 17.12 -1.19 0.05
CA TRP A 68 16.24 -1.65 1.11
C TRP A 68 15.88 -3.12 0.93
N GLN A 69 15.74 -3.83 2.05
CA GLN A 69 15.36 -5.24 2.09
C GLN A 69 14.08 -5.39 2.88
N ILE A 70 13.15 -6.23 2.40
CA ILE A 70 11.92 -6.54 3.12
C ILE A 70 12.30 -7.38 4.35
N GLU A 71 12.00 -6.86 5.53
CA GLU A 71 12.16 -7.57 6.80
C GLU A 71 10.95 -8.46 7.08
N ALA A 72 9.76 -7.88 6.93
CA ALA A 72 8.50 -8.54 7.23
C ALA A 72 7.36 -7.96 6.38
N SER A 73 6.31 -8.76 6.21
CA SER A 73 5.03 -8.31 5.67
C SER A 73 3.90 -8.76 6.59
N GLU A 74 2.96 -7.86 6.85
CA GLU A 74 1.75 -8.13 7.60
C GLU A 74 0.55 -7.89 6.69
N GLU A 75 -0.40 -8.81 6.69
CA GLU A 75 -1.58 -8.76 5.85
C GLU A 75 -2.83 -8.96 6.70
N GLN A 76 -3.76 -8.03 6.60
CA GLN A 76 -5.04 -8.06 7.28
C GLN A 76 -6.16 -7.91 6.24
N ARG A 77 -7.09 -8.86 6.25
CA ARG A 77 -8.26 -8.85 5.37
C ARG A 77 -9.53 -8.90 6.20
N SER A 78 -10.43 -7.97 5.92
CA SER A 78 -11.76 -7.89 6.51
C SER A 78 -12.78 -7.90 5.38
N LEU A 79 -13.08 -9.06 4.82
CA LEU A 79 -13.93 -9.21 3.63
C LEU A 79 -15.38 -9.57 3.95
N GLU A 80 -15.65 -9.97 5.19
CA GLU A 80 -16.97 -10.47 5.61
C GLU A 80 -17.88 -9.38 6.21
N THR A 81 -17.35 -8.16 6.38
CA THR A 81 -18.04 -7.01 6.98
C THR A 81 -17.89 -5.79 6.09
N VAL A 82 -18.91 -4.92 6.05
CA VAL A 82 -18.81 -3.59 5.42
C VAL A 82 -18.40 -2.57 6.48
N PRO A 83 -17.37 -1.74 6.25
CA PRO A 83 -16.54 -1.65 5.05
C PRO A 83 -15.61 -2.86 4.88
N ALA A 84 -15.54 -3.39 3.65
CA ALA A 84 -14.62 -4.48 3.32
C ALA A 84 -13.23 -3.90 3.05
N SER A 85 -12.17 -4.55 3.55
CA SER A 85 -10.81 -4.04 3.38
C SER A 85 -9.74 -5.13 3.28
N GLU A 86 -8.66 -4.79 2.60
CA GLU A 86 -7.39 -5.51 2.54
C GLU A 86 -6.29 -4.48 2.83
N HIS A 87 -5.47 -4.79 3.83
CA HIS A 87 -4.37 -3.96 4.30
C HIS A 87 -3.11 -4.80 4.31
N VAL A 88 -2.06 -4.31 3.65
CA VAL A 88 -0.75 -4.97 3.61
C VAL A 88 0.33 -3.98 4.00
N VAL A 89 1.18 -4.35 4.95
CA VAL A 89 2.27 -3.52 5.46
C VAL A 89 3.58 -4.27 5.27
N TYR A 90 4.47 -3.70 4.47
CA TYR A 90 5.84 -4.16 4.29
C TYR A 90 6.77 -3.34 5.18
N ARG A 91 7.46 -3.99 6.10
CA ARG A 91 8.55 -3.37 6.85
C ARG A 91 9.85 -3.64 6.12
N LEU A 92 10.62 -2.60 5.84
CA LEU A 92 11.90 -2.71 5.16
C LEU A 92 13.01 -2.11 6.01
N PHE A 93 14.21 -2.65 5.84
CA PHE A 93 15.42 -2.15 6.48
C PHE A 93 16.53 -1.94 5.47
N LYS A 94 17.44 -1.02 5.78
CA LYS A 94 18.66 -0.79 5.01
C LYS A 94 19.86 -0.77 5.93
N LYS A 95 20.88 -1.57 5.61
CA LYS A 95 22.16 -1.54 6.33
C LYS A 95 22.98 -0.34 5.83
N LEU A 96 23.38 0.54 6.74
CA LEU A 96 24.35 1.62 6.50
C LEU A 96 25.77 1.06 6.34
#